data_AF-A0A9D8XBR4-F1
#
_entry.id   AF-A0A9D8XBR4-F1
#
_cell.length_a   1.000
_cell.length_b   1.000
_cell.length_c   1.000
_cell.angle_alpha   90.00
_cell.angle_beta   90.00
_cell.angle_gamma   90.00
#
_symmetry.space_group_name_H-M   'P 1'
#
loop_
_entity.id
_entity.type
_entity.pdbx_description
1 polymer ?
#
loop_
_entity_poly.entity_id
_entity_poly.type
_entity_poly.pdbx_seq_one_letter_code
_entity_poly.pdbx_strand_id
1 'polypeptide(L)'
;ETCDSPCALYCGWYSVRNFQDIFTFSPGAVAYHVASFEAESLKTGPFWCPNLLEHGAAATLGPTFEPYLAAFPEPDEFYSLVLTGKFTMAECFYFTLPFHSWAMTYVGDPLYSPYRAKPRLKMEELPVKLQRFFGIQPQ
;
A
#
# COMPACT_ATOMS: atom_id res chain seq x y z
N GLU A 1 11.58 -14.96 -12.60
CA GLU A 1 11.81 -13.99 -13.69
C GLU A 1 11.75 -12.61 -13.06
N THR A 2 12.87 -11.87 -13.06
CA THR A 2 12.90 -10.50 -12.55
C THR A 2 12.30 -9.57 -13.60
N CYS A 3 11.39 -8.69 -13.19
CA CYS A 3 10.85 -7.66 -14.09
C CYS A 3 11.98 -6.66 -14.43
N ASP A 4 12.33 -6.52 -15.72
CA ASP A 4 13.40 -5.61 -16.17
C ASP A 4 13.09 -4.12 -15.94
N SER A 5 11.84 -3.78 -15.60
CA SER A 5 11.43 -2.40 -15.31
C SER A 5 11.25 -2.17 -13.80
N PRO A 6 11.73 -1.02 -13.27
CA PRO A 6 11.65 -0.75 -11.85
C PRO A 6 10.19 -0.52 -11.41
N CYS A 7 9.76 -1.24 -10.39
CA CYS A 7 8.40 -1.27 -9.87
C CYS A 7 8.06 0.04 -9.14
N ALA A 8 6.96 0.70 -9.51
CA ALA A 8 6.46 1.89 -8.81
C ALA A 8 5.40 1.55 -7.75
N LEU A 9 4.55 0.56 -8.02
CA LEU A 9 3.48 0.12 -7.11
C LEU A 9 3.48 -1.40 -7.03
N TYR A 10 3.41 -1.95 -5.82
CA TYR A 10 3.44 -3.39 -5.59
C TYR A 10 2.36 -3.85 -4.60
N CYS A 11 1.55 -4.82 -5.01
CA CYS A 11 0.68 -5.57 -4.11
C CYS A 11 0.91 -7.06 -4.30
N GLY A 12 1.41 -7.73 -3.27
CA GLY A 12 1.58 -9.19 -3.27
C GLY A 12 0.52 -9.93 -2.48
N TRP A 13 0.51 -11.26 -2.63
CA TRP A 13 -0.40 -12.18 -1.94
C TRP A 13 0.35 -13.40 -1.44
N TYR A 14 0.24 -13.66 -0.12
CA TYR A 14 0.73 -14.86 0.54
C TYR A 14 2.24 -15.11 0.41
N SER A 15 2.78 -16.14 1.06
CA SER A 15 4.23 -16.27 1.41
C SER A 15 4.54 -15.58 2.75
N VAL A 16 3.75 -15.96 3.75
CA VAL A 16 3.83 -15.46 5.13
C VAL A 16 5.24 -15.63 5.67
N ARG A 17 5.85 -14.52 6.14
CA ARG A 17 7.21 -14.46 6.68
C ARG A 17 8.26 -15.05 5.74
N ASN A 18 8.07 -14.85 4.44
CA ASN A 18 8.97 -15.33 3.41
C ASN A 18 9.04 -14.30 2.27
N PHE A 19 9.73 -13.21 2.56
CA PHE A 19 10.07 -12.19 1.55
C PHE A 19 10.82 -12.82 0.36
N GLN A 20 10.49 -12.36 -0.83
CA GLN A 20 11.14 -12.77 -2.08
C GLN A 20 11.71 -11.52 -2.75
N ASP A 21 13.03 -11.47 -2.89
CA ASP A 21 13.70 -10.38 -3.61
C ASP A 21 13.57 -10.61 -5.12
N ILE A 22 12.47 -10.13 -5.71
CA ILE A 22 12.16 -10.31 -7.14
C ILE A 22 11.82 -9.01 -7.86
N PHE A 23 11.91 -7.86 -7.19
CA PHE A 23 11.58 -6.54 -7.74
C PHE A 23 12.67 -5.53 -7.42
N THR A 24 13.01 -4.72 -8.42
CA THR A 24 13.74 -3.47 -8.23
C THR A 24 12.74 -2.33 -8.10
N PHE A 25 12.79 -1.54 -7.03
CA PHE A 25 11.86 -0.43 -6.84
C PHE A 25 12.32 0.87 -7.52
N SER A 26 11.37 1.59 -8.11
CA SER A 26 11.57 2.98 -8.54
C SER A 26 11.66 3.88 -7.31
N PRO A 27 12.46 4.97 -7.33
CA PRO A 27 12.44 5.97 -6.27
C PRO A 27 11.01 6.48 -6.02
N GLY A 28 10.56 6.37 -4.77
CA GLY A 28 9.19 6.73 -4.41
C GLY A 28 8.15 5.60 -4.52
N ALA A 29 8.59 4.35 -4.72
CA ALA A 29 7.66 3.24 -4.82
C ALA A 29 6.83 3.04 -3.55
N VAL A 30 5.58 2.64 -3.72
CA VAL A 30 4.69 2.23 -2.62
C VAL A 30 4.41 0.74 -2.79
N ALA A 31 4.66 -0.03 -1.74
CA ALA A 31 4.62 -1.48 -1.82
C ALA A 31 4.03 -2.10 -0.56
N TYR A 32 3.11 -3.04 -0.70
CA TYR A 32 2.71 -3.88 0.43
C TYR A 32 2.38 -5.29 0.01
N HIS A 33 2.35 -6.18 0.99
CA HIS A 33 2.15 -7.59 0.77
C HIS A 33 1.05 -8.12 1.71
N VAL A 34 0.06 -8.80 1.15
CA VAL A 34 -1.06 -9.34 1.92
C VAL A 34 -0.65 -10.68 2.52
N ALA A 35 -0.14 -10.63 3.75
CA ALA A 35 0.22 -11.78 4.57
C ALA A 35 0.24 -11.40 6.07
N SER A 36 0.07 -12.36 6.96
CA SER A 36 -0.01 -12.13 8.41
C SER A 36 1.35 -11.83 9.03
N PHE A 37 1.38 -11.07 10.13
CA PHE A 37 2.59 -10.76 10.91
C PHE A 37 3.72 -10.00 10.19
N GLU A 38 3.46 -9.42 9.02
CA GLU A 38 4.53 -8.84 8.20
C GLU A 38 5.12 -7.53 8.74
N ALA A 39 4.45 -6.91 9.72
CA ALA A 39 4.96 -5.77 10.47
C ALA A 39 5.19 -6.10 11.96
N GLU A 40 5.28 -7.38 12.33
CA GLU A 40 5.57 -7.82 13.71
C GLU A 40 6.93 -7.29 14.21
N SER A 41 7.93 -7.24 13.32
CA SER A 41 9.20 -6.53 13.55
C SER A 41 9.59 -5.77 12.30
N LEU A 42 10.04 -4.53 12.48
CA LEU A 42 10.65 -3.72 11.43
C LEU A 42 12.18 -3.75 11.45
N LYS A 43 12.78 -4.54 12.35
CA LYS A 43 14.23 -4.56 12.56
C LYS A 43 14.89 -5.86 12.09
N THR A 44 14.13 -6.94 12.02
CA THR A 44 14.67 -8.29 11.86
C THR A 44 13.62 -9.22 11.25
N GLY A 45 14.08 -10.22 10.51
CA GLY A 45 13.27 -11.34 10.06
C GLY A 45 12.92 -11.28 8.57
N PRO A 46 12.45 -12.40 8.00
CA PRO A 46 12.07 -12.50 6.59
C PRO A 46 10.68 -11.89 6.29
N PHE A 47 10.31 -10.84 7.02
CA PHE A 47 9.00 -10.21 6.91
C PHE A 47 8.94 -9.24 5.73
N TRP A 48 7.78 -9.13 5.10
CA TRP A 48 7.63 -8.29 3.91
C TRP A 48 7.83 -6.81 4.21
N CYS A 49 7.28 -6.24 5.30
CA CYS A 49 7.40 -4.79 5.54
C CYS A 49 8.85 -4.28 5.70
N PRO A 50 9.70 -4.82 6.61
CA PRO A 50 11.08 -4.35 6.71
C PRO A 50 11.87 -4.58 5.42
N ASN A 51 11.70 -5.74 4.77
CA ASN A 51 12.47 -6.05 3.58
C ASN A 51 12.05 -5.19 2.38
N LEU A 52 10.76 -4.88 2.21
CA LEU A 52 10.31 -3.93 1.18
C LEU A 52 10.98 -2.55 1.35
N LEU A 53 11.06 -2.06 2.59
CA LEU A 53 11.72 -0.78 2.90
C LEU A 53 13.24 -0.84 2.65
N GLU A 54 13.91 -1.90 3.09
CA GLU A 54 15.35 -2.11 2.88
C GLU A 54 15.70 -2.20 1.38
N HIS A 55 14.80 -2.72 0.55
CA HIS A 55 14.99 -2.86 -0.90
C HIS A 55 14.50 -1.64 -1.71
N GLY A 56 14.11 -0.55 -1.04
CA GLY A 56 13.90 0.76 -1.68
C GLY A 56 12.45 1.20 -1.85
N ALA A 57 11.47 0.49 -1.29
CA ALA A 57 10.12 1.03 -1.18
C ALA A 57 10.12 2.26 -0.26
N ALA A 58 9.48 3.34 -0.69
CA ALA A 58 9.36 4.57 0.10
C ALA A 58 8.29 4.45 1.20
N ALA A 59 7.30 3.59 0.99
CA ALA A 59 6.27 3.31 1.97
C ALA A 59 5.72 1.89 1.85
N THR A 60 5.31 1.33 2.98
CA THR A 60 4.64 0.04 3.08
C THR A 60 3.55 0.06 4.15
N LEU A 61 2.72 -0.98 4.17
CA LEU A 61 1.77 -1.25 5.23
C LEU A 61 1.71 -2.75 5.49
N GLY A 62 1.37 -3.12 6.72
CA GLY A 62 1.27 -4.51 7.10
C GLY A 62 0.72 -4.71 8.50
N PRO A 63 0.32 -5.93 8.83
CA PRO A 63 -0.27 -6.25 10.13
C PRO A 63 0.82 -6.55 11.17
N THR A 64 0.63 -6.08 12.40
CA THR A 64 1.53 -6.39 13.53
C THR A 64 1.24 -7.74 14.20
N PHE A 65 0.10 -8.36 13.88
CA PHE A 65 -0.29 -9.73 14.28
C PHE A 65 -1.14 -10.38 13.17
N GLU A 66 -1.91 -11.43 13.46
CA GLU A 66 -2.87 -12.06 12.53
C GLU A 66 -4.09 -11.16 12.24
N PRO A 67 -4.27 -10.61 11.02
CA PRO A 67 -5.30 -9.60 10.76
C PRO A 67 -6.58 -10.16 10.10
N TYR A 68 -6.57 -11.40 9.63
CA TYR A 68 -7.46 -11.89 8.57
C TYR A 68 -7.40 -11.07 7.27
N LEU A 69 -7.87 -11.65 6.16
CA LEU A 69 -7.88 -10.98 4.86
C LEU A 69 -8.66 -9.65 4.88
N ALA A 70 -9.80 -9.62 5.56
CA ALA A 70 -10.72 -8.49 5.55
C ALA A 70 -10.17 -7.20 6.19
N ALA A 71 -9.04 -7.27 6.90
CA ALA A 71 -8.45 -6.10 7.55
C ALA A 71 -7.46 -5.33 6.68
N PHE A 72 -7.03 -5.88 5.54
CA PHE A 72 -6.17 -5.16 4.61
C PHE A 72 -6.97 -4.12 3.83
N PRO A 73 -6.38 -2.95 3.53
CA PRO A 73 -6.87 -2.09 2.47
C PRO A 73 -7.01 -2.87 1.17
N GLU A 74 -8.17 -2.74 0.52
CA GLU A 74 -8.37 -3.31 -0.80
C GLU A 74 -7.40 -2.63 -1.79
N PRO A 75 -6.59 -3.40 -2.55
CA PRO A 75 -5.57 -2.81 -3.42
C PRO A 75 -6.14 -1.86 -4.46
N ASP A 76 -7.32 -2.19 -5.00
CA ASP A 76 -8.03 -1.37 -5.97
C ASP A 76 -8.40 0.00 -5.39
N GLU A 77 -8.89 0.04 -4.15
CA GLU A 77 -9.21 1.29 -3.46
C GLU A 77 -7.95 2.08 -3.08
N PHE A 78 -6.99 1.42 -2.42
CA PHE A 78 -5.78 2.07 -1.92
C PHE A 78 -4.94 2.69 -3.03
N TYR A 79 -4.61 1.90 -4.06
CA TYR A 79 -3.77 2.40 -5.15
C TYR A 79 -4.50 3.40 -6.05
N SER A 80 -5.81 3.26 -6.23
CA SER A 80 -6.59 4.27 -6.94
C SER A 80 -6.49 5.64 -6.26
N LEU A 81 -6.63 5.71 -4.93
CA LEU A 81 -6.45 6.97 -4.19
C LEU A 81 -5.04 7.52 -4.32
N VAL A 82 -4.01 6.68 -4.18
CA VAL A 82 -2.60 7.08 -4.36
C VAL A 82 -2.38 7.68 -5.76
N LEU A 83 -2.91 7.04 -6.80
CA LEU A 83 -2.77 7.47 -8.20
C LEU A 83 -3.47 8.80 -8.51
N THR A 84 -4.46 9.22 -7.71
CA THR A 84 -5.05 10.55 -7.86
C THR A 84 -4.10 11.68 -7.49
N GLY A 85 -3.09 11.42 -6.65
CA GLY A 85 -2.17 12.43 -6.13
C GLY A 85 -2.82 13.55 -5.31
N LYS A 86 -4.12 13.43 -4.98
CA LYS A 86 -4.86 14.43 -4.20
C LYS A 86 -4.62 14.30 -2.70
N PHE A 87 -4.32 13.08 -2.25
CA PHE A 87 -4.17 12.73 -0.86
C PHE A 87 -2.71 12.38 -0.53
N THR A 88 -2.37 12.54 0.73
CA THR A 88 -1.15 12.03 1.34
C THR A 88 -1.25 10.53 1.59
N MET A 89 -0.12 9.84 1.77
CA MET A 89 -0.13 8.41 2.08
C MET A 89 -0.88 8.09 3.37
N ALA A 90 -0.81 8.94 4.39
CA ALA A 90 -1.59 8.78 5.61
C ALA A 90 -3.11 8.84 5.33
N GLU A 91 -3.57 9.79 4.53
CA GLU A 91 -4.97 9.89 4.14
C GLU A 91 -5.41 8.68 3.30
N CYS A 92 -4.62 8.27 2.30
CA CYS A 92 -4.91 7.06 1.51
C CYS A 92 -5.04 5.82 2.39
N PHE A 93 -4.12 5.64 3.35
CA PHE A 93 -4.14 4.53 4.29
C PHE A 93 -5.42 4.56 5.13
N TYR A 94 -5.73 5.67 5.79
CA TYR A 94 -6.90 5.74 6.69
C TYR A 94 -8.25 5.74 5.95
N PHE A 95 -8.35 6.27 4.74
CA PHE A 95 -9.59 6.19 3.95
C PHE A 95 -9.92 4.78 3.49
N THR A 96 -8.91 3.92 3.34
CA THR A 96 -9.10 2.54 2.84
C THR A 96 -8.92 1.48 3.92
N LEU A 97 -8.57 1.88 5.15
CA LEU A 97 -8.38 0.96 6.25
C LEU A 97 -9.73 0.50 6.83
N PRO A 98 -10.10 -0.79 6.74
CA PRO A 98 -11.40 -1.27 7.22
C PRO A 98 -11.55 -1.23 8.74
N PHE A 99 -10.47 -1.51 9.47
CA PHE A 99 -10.46 -1.54 10.94
C PHE A 99 -9.39 -0.61 11.50
N HIS A 100 -9.82 0.36 12.31
CA HIS A 100 -8.92 1.27 12.98
C HIS A 100 -8.46 0.66 14.32
N SER A 101 -7.24 0.97 14.73
CA SER A 101 -6.63 0.48 15.98
C SER A 101 -6.40 -1.03 16.07
N TRP A 102 -6.52 -1.77 14.95
CA TRP A 102 -6.37 -3.24 14.87
C TRP A 102 -6.32 -3.68 13.40
N ALA A 103 -5.39 -4.46 12.87
CA ALA A 103 -4.01 -4.78 13.25
C ALA A 103 -2.96 -3.97 12.46
N MET A 104 -3.43 -3.19 11.50
CA MET A 104 -2.60 -2.67 10.41
C MET A 104 -1.80 -1.46 10.87
N THR A 105 -0.56 -1.40 10.40
CA THR A 105 0.30 -0.23 10.54
C THR A 105 0.81 0.20 9.18
N TYR A 106 1.00 1.51 9.04
CA TYR A 106 1.64 2.13 7.89
C TYR A 106 3.05 2.53 8.28
N VAL A 107 4.02 2.30 7.39
CA VAL A 107 5.42 2.68 7.60
C VAL A 107 5.90 3.45 6.37
N GLY A 108 6.25 4.71 6.58
CA GLY A 108 6.69 5.64 5.55
C GLY A 108 6.47 7.09 6.00
N ASP A 109 6.83 8.06 5.17
CA ASP A 109 6.50 9.46 5.44
C ASP A 109 4.98 9.66 5.28
N PRO A 110 4.25 10.10 6.33
CA PRO A 110 2.81 10.29 6.27
C PRO A 110 2.39 11.38 5.28
N LEU A 111 3.25 12.38 5.01
CA LEU A 111 2.97 13.48 4.09
C LEU A 111 3.37 13.16 2.64
N TYR A 112 3.93 11.98 2.40
CA TYR A 112 4.32 11.55 1.06
C TYR A 112 3.11 11.53 0.10
N SER A 113 3.29 12.01 -1.12
CA SER A 113 2.23 12.04 -2.15
C SER A 113 2.85 11.86 -3.55
N PRO A 114 3.14 10.61 -3.97
CA PRO A 114 3.96 10.31 -5.16
C PRO A 114 3.43 10.93 -6.46
N TYR A 115 2.11 11.02 -6.61
CA TYR A 115 1.47 11.45 -7.85
C TYR A 115 0.91 12.87 -7.79
N ARG A 116 1.25 13.68 -6.77
CA ARG A 116 0.75 15.06 -6.62
C ARG A 116 1.04 15.93 -7.84
N ALA A 117 2.26 15.86 -8.38
CA ALA A 117 2.67 16.68 -9.53
C ALA A 117 2.08 16.18 -10.86
N LYS A 118 1.87 14.87 -10.97
CA LYS A 118 1.34 14.23 -12.19
C LYS A 118 0.36 13.11 -11.82
N PRO A 119 -0.89 13.47 -11.51
CA PRO A 119 -1.96 12.50 -11.27
C PRO A 119 -2.10 11.52 -12.43
N ARG A 120 -2.39 10.26 -12.12
CA ARG A 120 -2.62 9.18 -13.09
C ARG A 120 -4.08 8.76 -13.19
N LEU A 121 -4.89 9.15 -12.20
CA LEU A 121 -6.32 8.83 -12.13
C LEU A 121 -7.09 10.07 -11.69
N LYS A 122 -8.29 10.30 -12.24
CA LYS A 122 -9.22 11.32 -11.76
C LYS A 122 -10.13 10.76 -10.67
N MET A 123 -10.79 11.64 -9.92
CA MET A 123 -11.68 11.21 -8.83
C MET A 123 -12.92 10.49 -9.35
N GLU A 124 -13.36 10.82 -10.56
CA GLU A 124 -14.51 10.21 -11.25
C GLU A 124 -14.20 8.81 -11.79
N GLU A 125 -12.92 8.41 -11.79
CA GLU A 125 -12.44 7.10 -12.25
C GLU A 125 -12.15 6.15 -11.07
N LEU A 126 -12.40 6.58 -9.83
CA LEU A 126 -12.22 5.74 -8.64
C LEU A 126 -13.21 4.56 -8.61
N PRO A 127 -12.94 3.50 -7.83
CA PRO A 127 -13.94 2.47 -7.54
C PRO A 127 -15.25 3.06 -7.01
N VAL A 128 -16.39 2.49 -7.40
CA VAL A 128 -17.73 3.03 -7.09
C VAL A 128 -17.95 3.26 -5.59
N LYS A 129 -17.40 2.39 -4.74
CA LYS A 129 -17.45 2.53 -3.27
C LYS A 129 -16.79 3.83 -2.82
N LEU A 130 -15.62 4.17 -3.35
CA LEU A 130 -14.93 5.42 -3.07
C LEU A 130 -15.63 6.64 -3.69
N GLN A 131 -16.14 6.52 -4.93
CA GLN A 131 -16.91 7.62 -5.52
C GLN A 131 -18.10 8.01 -4.63
N ARG A 132 -18.86 7.01 -4.16
CA ARG A 132 -19.96 7.23 -3.21
C ARG A 132 -19.49 7.83 -1.89
N PHE A 133 -18.37 7.35 -1.34
CA PHE A 133 -17.77 7.88 -0.12
C PHE A 133 -17.44 9.38 -0.23
N PHE A 134 -16.90 9.80 -1.38
CA PHE A 134 -16.58 11.20 -1.65
C PHE A 134 -17.76 12.03 -2.23
N GLY A 135 -18.96 11.46 -2.32
CA GLY A 135 -20.13 12.18 -2.85
C GLY A 135 -20.08 12.47 -4.35
N ILE A 136 -19.27 11.72 -5.10
CA ILE A 136 -19.17 11.81 -6.56
C ILE A 136 -20.28 10.95 -7.16
N GLN A 137 -21.03 11.51 -8.10
CA GLN A 137 -22.05 10.74 -8.81
C GLN A 137 -21.39 9.72 -9.74
N PRO A 138 -21.66 8.42 -9.58
CA PRO A 138 -21.11 7.41 -10.48
C PRO A 138 -21.60 7.61 -11.90
N GLN A 139 -20.70 7.45 -12.87
CA GLN A 139 -21.08 7.33 -14.28
C GLN A 139 -21.61 5.93 -14.60
#